data_AF-A0A953SVA9-F1
#
_entry.id   AF-A0A953SVA9-F1
#
_cell.length_a   1.000
_cell.length_b   1.000
_cell.length_c   1.000
_cell.angle_alpha   90.00
_cell.angle_beta   90.00
_cell.angle_gamma   90.00
#
_symmetry.space_group_name_H-M   'P 1'
#
loop_
_entity.id
_entity.type
_entity.pdbx_description
1 polymer ?
#
loop_
_entity_poly.entity_id
_entity_poly.type
_entity_poly.pdbx_seq_one_letter_code
_entity_poly.pdbx_strand_id
1 'polypeptide(L)' 'MKNEIIFIIEDSLEGGYEAKAVGVSIFSEAETMEELKKNIVEAVNCHFDKKEKPAIIRLHYIKEETIAA' A
#
# COMPACT_ATOMS: atom_id res chain seq x y z
N MET A 1 -4.40 16.86 -13.20
CA MET A 1 -5.19 15.68 -12.76
C MET A 1 -4.31 14.85 -11.86
N LYS A 2 -4.77 14.51 -10.66
CA LYS A 2 -3.96 13.79 -9.65
C LYS A 2 -3.92 12.30 -10.04
N ASN A 3 -2.91 11.91 -10.81
CA ASN A 3 -2.65 10.54 -11.25
C ASN A 3 -1.88 9.76 -10.16
N GLU A 4 -2.30 9.89 -8.91
CA GLU A 4 -1.65 9.28 -7.77
C GLU A 4 -2.63 8.38 -7.02
N ILE A 5 -2.14 7.22 -6.61
CA ILE A 5 -2.81 6.33 -5.67
C ILE A 5 -2.02 6.32 -4.38
N ILE A 6 -2.73 6.40 -3.25
CA ILE A 6 -2.12 6.42 -1.93
C ILE A 6 -2.43 5.09 -1.27
N PHE A 7 -1.41 4.43 -0.74
CA PHE A 7 -1.54 3.27 0.12
C PHE A 7 -1.18 3.68 1.55
N ILE A 8 -2.04 3.32 2.50
CA ILE A 8 -1.72 3.33 3.93
C ILE A 8 -1.08 2.00 4.25
N ILE A 9 0.10 2.03 4.87
CA ILE A 9 0.82 0.83 5.29
C ILE A 9 0.91 0.84 6.82
N GLU A 10 0.63 -0.31 7.40
CA GLU A 10 0.62 -0.58 8.83
C GLU A 10 1.31 -1.92 9.11
N ASP A 11 1.87 -2.06 10.32
CA ASP A 11 2.46 -3.32 10.75
C ASP A 11 1.35 -4.33 11.05
N SER A 12 1.46 -5.55 10.52
CA SER A 12 0.46 -6.58 10.76
C SER A 12 0.58 -7.18 12.15
N LEU A 13 -0.56 -7.57 12.73
CA LEU A 13 -0.61 -8.27 14.03
C LEU A 13 0.10 -9.63 14.00
N GLU A 14 0.17 -10.26 12.83
CA GLU A 14 0.83 -11.56 12.63
C GLU A 14 2.30 -11.43 12.20
N GLY A 15 2.80 -10.18 12.09
CA GLY A 15 4.11 -9.86 11.57
C GLY A 15 4.10 -9.53 10.07
N GLY A 16 5.08 -8.74 9.63
CA GLY A 16 5.10 -8.19 8.28
C GLY A 16 4.28 -6.90 8.17
N TYR A 17 3.73 -6.66 6.99
CA TYR A 17 3.09 -5.39 6.63
C TYR A 17 1.78 -5.60 5.87
N GLU A 18 0.80 -4.76 6.18
CA GLU A 18 -0.46 -4.67 5.46
C GLU A 18 -0.56 -3.31 4.77
N ALA A 19 -1.06 -3.28 3.55
CA ALA A 19 -1.23 -2.08 2.74
C ALA A 19 -2.64 -1.99 2.16
N LYS A 20 -3.25 -0.81 2.32
CA LYS A 20 -4.60 -0.52 1.81
C LYS A 20 -4.61 0.75 0.97
N ALA A 21 -5.15 0.65 -0.23
CA ALA A 21 -5.34 1.82 -1.07
C ALA A 21 -6.49 2.72 -0.57
N VAL A 22 -6.28 4.03 -0.64
CA VAL A 22 -7.29 5.03 -0.30
C VAL A 22 -8.21 5.25 -1.50
N GLY A 23 -9.52 5.11 -1.29
CA GLY A 23 -10.54 5.39 -2.31
C GLY A 23 -10.74 4.28 -3.35
N VAL A 24 -9.98 3.18 -3.29
CA VAL A 24 -10.17 1.99 -4.12
C VAL A 24 -9.97 0.71 -3.30
N SER A 25 -10.67 -0.35 -3.68
CA SER A 25 -10.63 -1.63 -2.97
C SER A 25 -9.42 -2.48 -3.40
N ILE A 26 -8.21 -1.96 -3.15
CA ILE A 26 -6.96 -2.69 -3.36
C ILE A 26 -6.27 -2.89 -2.01
N PHE A 27 -5.91 -4.14 -1.73
CA PHE A 27 -5.24 -4.56 -0.51
C PHE A 27 -4.04 -5.42 -0.89
N SER A 28 -2.98 -5.34 -0.11
CA SER A 28 -1.78 -6.16 -0.28
C SER A 28 -1.12 -6.36 1.07
N GLU A 29 -0.52 -7.53 1.26
CA GLU A 29 0.23 -7.88 2.46
C GLU A 29 1.54 -8.56 2.05
N ALA A 30 2.54 -8.51 2.93
CA ALA A 30 3.77 -9.26 2.76
C ALA A 30 4.59 -9.29 4.06
N GLU A 31 5.50 -10.26 4.18
CA GLU A 31 6.41 -10.36 5.31
C GLU A 31 7.49 -9.25 5.29
N THR A 32 7.83 -8.75 4.09
CA THR A 32 8.86 -7.72 3.90
C THR A 32 8.34 -6.52 3.12
N MET A 33 8.90 -5.33 3.42
CA MET A 33 8.55 -4.10 2.70
C MET A 33 8.90 -4.16 1.21
N GLU A 34 9.94 -4.91 0.82
CA GLU A 34 10.29 -5.09 -0.60
C GLU A 34 9.23 -5.91 -1.34
N GLU A 35 8.79 -7.03 -0.74
CA GLU A 35 7.74 -7.86 -1.28
C GLU A 35 6.40 -7.12 -1.32
N LEU A 36 6.07 -6.36 -0.27
CA LEU A 36 4.86 -5.54 -0.23
C LEU A 36 4.80 -4.56 -1.41
N LYS A 37 5.90 -3.87 -1.70
CA LYS A 37 5.99 -2.93 -2.83
C LYS A 37 5.74 -3.64 -4.17
N LYS A 38 6.27 -4.84 -4.34
CA LYS A 38 6.05 -5.65 -5.54
C LYS A 38 4.57 -6.04 -5.65
N ASN A 39 3.98 -6.55 -4.57
CA ASN A 39 2.58 -6.95 -4.50
C ASN A 39 1.64 -5.76 -4.81
N ILE A 40 1.92 -4.58 -4.26
CA ILE A 40 1.17 -3.34 -4.55
C ILE A 40 1.23 -2.99 -6.04
N VAL A 41 2.42 -3.04 -6.66
CA VAL A 41 2.57 -2.73 -8.09
C VAL A 41 1.78 -3.71 -8.94
N GLU A 42 1.85 -5.01 -8.62
CA GLU A 42 1.09 -6.05 -9.32
C GLU A 42 -0.42 -5.88 -9.15
N ALA A 43 -0.88 -5.59 -7.93
CA ALA A 43 -2.29 -5.35 -7.64
C ALA A 43 -2.83 -4.12 -8.39
N VAL A 44 -2.09 -3.01 -8.41
CA VAL A 44 -2.43 -1.81 -9.19
C VAL A 44 -2.46 -2.12 -10.69
N ASN A 45 -1.51 -2.91 -11.20
CA ASN A 45 -1.49 -3.32 -12.61
C ASN A 45 -2.70 -4.19 -13.00
N CYS A 46 -3.15 -5.04 -12.09
CA CYS A 46 -4.30 -5.92 -12.31
C CYS A 46 -5.63 -5.17 -12.20
N HIS A 47 -5.71 -4.20 -11.29
CA HIS A 47 -6.95 -3.47 -11.00
C HIS A 47 -7.29 -2.39 -12.03
N PHE A 48 -6.29 -1.70 -12.60
CA PHE A 48 -6.51 -0.58 -13.51
C PHE A 48 -6.23 -0.95 -14.97
N ASP A 49 -7.12 -0.54 -15.86
CA ASP A 49 -6.84 -0.51 -17.30
C ASP A 49 -5.71 0.46 -17.65
N LYS A 50 -5.02 0.23 -18.77
CA LYS A 50 -3.85 1.02 -19.19
C LYS A 50 -4.10 2.54 -19.25
N LYS A 51 -5.35 2.97 -19.49
CA LYS A 51 -5.72 4.39 -19.60
C LYS A 51 -6.03 5.04 -18.25
N GLU A 52 -6.33 4.24 -17.23
CA GLU A 52 -6.77 4.69 -15.90
C GLU A 52 -5.70 4.46 -14.83
N LYS A 53 -4.58 3.82 -15.22
CA LYS A 53 -3.49 3.50 -14.30
C LYS A 53 -2.87 4.77 -13.69
N PRO A 54 -2.73 4.83 -12.36
CA PRO A 54 -2.03 5.92 -11.71
C PRO A 54 -0.54 5.94 -12.12
N ALA A 55 0.01 7.13 -12.31
CA ALA A 55 1.42 7.32 -12.65
C ALA A 55 2.33 7.28 -11.42
N ILE A 56 1.78 7.55 -10.24
CA ILE A 56 2.52 7.61 -8.98
C ILE A 56 1.79 6.74 -7.95
N ILE A 57 2.55 5.86 -7.28
CA ILE A 57 2.08 5.12 -6.11
C ILE A 57 2.78 5.75 -4.90
N ARG A 58 2.00 6.37 -4.01
CA ARG A 58 2.49 6.92 -2.74
C ARG A 58 2.24 5.93 -1.63
N LEU A 59 3.29 5.57 -0.92
CA LEU A 59 3.23 4.70 0.24
C LEU A 59 3.32 5.57 1.49
N HIS A 60 2.27 5.57 2.30
CA HIS A 60 2.22 6.25 3.59
C HIS A 60 2.33 5.19 4.68
N TYR A 61 3.55 4.95 5.14
CA TYR A 61 3.81 4.03 6.24
C TYR A 61 3.73 4.77 7.57
N ILE A 62 2.79 4.37 8.41
CA ILE A 62 2.59 4.94 9.74
C ILE A 62 3.11 3.92 10.75
N LYS A 63 4.12 4.31 11.51
CA LYS A 63 4.59 3.55 12.66
C LYS A 63 4.06 4.20 13.92
N GLU A 64 3.12 3.54 14.60
CA GLU A 64 2.59 4.01 15.88
C GLU A 64 3.40 3.41 17.02
N GLU A 65 4.02 4.26 17.84
CA GLU A 65 4.80 3.84 19.00
C GLU A 65 4.16 4.41 20.27
N THR A 66 3.79 3.53 21.20
CA THR A 66 3.30 3.92 22.52
C THR A 66 4.37 3.64 23.56
N ILE A 67 4.74 4.66 24.34
CA ILE A 67 5.65 4.54 25.48
C ILE A 67 4.93 4.87 26.78
N ALA A 68 5.32 4.22 27.88
CA ALA A 68 4.86 4.58 29.22
C ALA A 68 5.56 5.87 29.69
N ALA A 69 4.85 6.69 30.47
CA ALA A 69 5.37 7.92 31.08
C ALA A 69 5.99 7.67 32.46
#